data_AF-A0A352IIX6-F1
#
_entry.id   AF-A0A352IIX6-F1
#
_cell.length_a   1.000
_cell.length_b   1.000
_cell.length_c   1.000
_cell.angle_alpha   90.00
_cell.angle_beta   90.00
_cell.angle_gamma   90.00
#
_symmetry.space_group_name_H-M   'P 1'
#
loop_
_entity.id
_entity.type
_entity.pdbx_description
1 polymer ?
#
loop_
_entity_poly.entity_id
_entity_poly.type
_entity_poly.pdbx_seq_one_letter_code
_entity_poly.pdbx_strand_id
1 'polypeptide(L)'
;MSEEKEKNIFELYNRKSDVVRCPNGRAIVRKVLDSYAQAAVNLYGIISRKELVDIFNKQNIDQTTEEEVYILLLPIVLKEGWYCFYKEYIVHYWFLEDFDQADYLLKHQADKPRYIPEKDEFLKYANEYYVDNDNWWNVHRFMREVFDDVRAVAKGYEEVRDYITYGNGISELGPILDRHNLIFNNEKQFEEFINLIMLAKNNTRIWENNGYTPSELFEILAKRDNNIIKFPTLQKEKIGRNDSCPCGSGKKYKKCCAMIDDAKTAQLSSEECRLFYEIWYGLMGFVNEQKSVIKARIKPEYPNKVSDIMVHKVREVLWKKPELIDEYINKTELSQEKIDILKLWKTNHKKGMFLILEYKPEYAVVIAPNEQGEDRLYGIKGISNSLANTLRQKLPASIETVLLPFKGKIIYDSFLETFSIGYAEGAKALFREMYAKAAEHGIITSLVVPGTKK
;
A
#
# COMPACT_ATOMS: atom_id res chain seq x y z
N MET A 1 -7.97 -12.56 32.07
CA MET A 1 -6.50 -12.36 32.13
C MET A 1 -6.07 -11.10 31.38
N SER A 2 -6.53 -10.84 30.14
CA SER A 2 -6.24 -9.55 29.47
C SER A 2 -6.96 -8.38 30.15
N GLU A 3 -8.26 -8.48 30.43
CA GLU A 3 -9.02 -7.37 31.06
C GLU A 3 -8.44 -6.90 32.41
N GLU A 4 -7.94 -7.83 33.22
CA GLU A 4 -7.30 -7.51 34.51
C GLU A 4 -5.92 -6.83 34.31
N LYS A 5 -5.17 -7.23 33.28
CA LYS A 5 -3.92 -6.56 32.88
C LYS A 5 -4.19 -5.12 32.46
N GLU A 6 -5.14 -4.89 31.55
CA GLU A 6 -5.42 -3.56 31.02
C GLU A 6 -6.00 -2.62 32.10
N LYS A 7 -6.84 -3.15 32.99
CA LYS A 7 -7.32 -2.41 34.17
C LYS A 7 -6.17 -1.99 35.09
N ASN A 8 -5.22 -2.89 35.37
CA ASN A 8 -4.05 -2.58 36.19
C ASN A 8 -3.16 -1.51 35.54
N ILE A 9 -3.01 -1.53 34.20
CA ILE A 9 -2.28 -0.51 33.45
C ILE A 9 -3.00 0.85 33.55
N PHE A 10 -4.32 0.88 33.35
CA PHE A 10 -5.10 2.10 33.50
C PHE A 10 -4.94 2.70 34.90
N GLU A 11 -5.13 1.90 35.96
CA GLU A 11 -5.01 2.35 37.35
C GLU A 11 -3.59 2.82 37.69
N LEU A 12 -2.56 2.21 37.11
CA LEU A 12 -1.16 2.59 37.31
C LEU A 12 -0.86 4.02 36.86
N TYR A 13 -1.43 4.44 35.72
CA TYR A 13 -1.20 5.75 35.09
C TYR A 13 -2.30 6.78 35.39
N ASN A 14 -3.45 6.38 35.92
CA ASN A 14 -4.60 7.25 36.17
C ASN A 14 -5.08 7.10 37.61
N ARG A 15 -4.19 7.37 38.56
CA ARG A 15 -4.45 7.06 39.99
C ARG A 15 -5.46 8.02 40.58
N LYS A 16 -6.56 7.49 41.11
CA LYS A 16 -7.57 8.29 41.85
C LYS A 16 -6.97 9.08 43.02
N SER A 17 -5.90 8.56 43.64
CA SER A 17 -5.18 9.23 44.73
C SER A 17 -4.50 10.53 44.32
N ASP A 18 -4.22 10.72 43.02
CA ASP A 18 -3.48 11.87 42.52
C ASP A 18 -4.43 13.04 42.17
N VAL A 19 -5.74 12.83 42.30
CA VAL A 19 -6.74 13.87 42.07
C VAL A 19 -6.63 14.95 43.13
N VAL A 20 -6.28 16.16 42.70
CA VAL A 20 -6.23 17.35 43.55
C VAL A 20 -7.34 18.33 43.18
N ARG A 21 -7.64 19.27 44.09
CA ARG A 21 -8.56 20.38 43.79
C ARG A 21 -7.97 21.20 42.63
N CYS A 22 -8.81 21.53 41.65
CA CYS A 22 -8.42 22.38 40.52
C CYS A 22 -7.73 23.66 41.05
N PRO A 23 -6.49 23.95 40.62
CA PRO A 23 -5.76 25.13 41.09
C PRO A 23 -6.54 26.42 40.80
N ASN A 24 -6.44 27.39 41.71
CA ASN A 24 -7.17 28.65 41.60
C ASN A 24 -6.85 29.35 40.26
N GLY A 25 -7.90 29.80 39.55
CA GLY A 25 -7.78 30.46 38.24
C GLY A 25 -7.60 29.53 37.04
N ARG A 26 -7.38 28.21 37.23
CA ARG A 26 -7.11 27.27 36.13
C ARG A 26 -8.36 26.58 35.57
N ALA A 27 -9.55 26.93 36.05
CA ALA A 27 -10.80 26.32 35.58
C ALA A 27 -11.07 26.58 34.08
N ILE A 28 -10.74 27.78 33.59
CA ILE A 28 -10.88 28.16 32.16
C ILE A 28 -9.87 27.37 31.33
N VAL A 29 -8.61 27.34 31.76
CA VAL A 29 -7.53 26.63 31.08
C VAL A 29 -7.83 25.14 30.99
N ARG A 30 -8.33 24.51 32.06
CA ARG A 30 -8.75 23.11 32.05
C ARG A 30 -9.76 22.81 30.95
N LYS A 31 -10.77 23.68 30.77
CA LYS A 31 -11.82 23.46 29.75
C LYS A 31 -11.24 23.51 28.34
N VAL A 32 -10.37 24.48 28.06
CA VAL A 32 -9.73 24.60 26.74
C VAL A 32 -8.78 23.42 26.51
N LEU A 33 -7.98 23.09 27.52
CA LEU A 33 -7.00 22.01 27.46
C LEU A 33 -7.65 20.64 27.24
N ASP A 34 -8.82 20.40 27.82
CA ASP A 34 -9.65 19.21 27.55
C ASP A 34 -10.05 19.13 26.07
N SER A 35 -10.52 20.23 25.47
CA SER A 35 -10.82 20.26 24.02
C SER A 35 -9.58 19.99 23.16
N TYR A 36 -8.40 20.49 23.57
CA TYR A 36 -7.14 20.18 22.90
C TYR A 36 -6.75 18.70 23.04
N ALA A 37 -6.96 18.10 24.21
CA ALA A 37 -6.69 16.69 24.43
C ALA A 37 -7.60 15.80 23.57
N GLN A 38 -8.91 16.09 23.55
CA GLN A 38 -9.88 15.40 22.68
C GLN A 38 -9.50 15.54 21.20
N ALA A 39 -9.22 16.76 20.73
CA ALA A 39 -8.77 16.99 19.37
C ALA A 39 -7.50 16.21 19.03
N ALA A 40 -6.52 16.19 19.94
CA ALA A 40 -5.26 15.48 19.74
C ALA A 40 -5.46 13.96 19.64
N VAL A 41 -6.23 13.36 20.56
CA VAL A 41 -6.44 11.91 20.52
C VAL A 41 -7.30 11.47 19.34
N ASN A 42 -8.25 12.28 18.90
CA ASN A 42 -9.07 11.98 17.72
C ASN A 42 -8.24 12.09 16.42
N LEU A 43 -7.35 13.08 16.34
CA LEU A 43 -6.52 13.29 15.14
C LEU A 43 -5.28 12.38 15.07
N TYR A 44 -4.69 12.04 16.21
CA TYR A 44 -3.41 11.32 16.27
C TYR A 44 -3.49 9.93 16.92
N GLY A 45 -4.59 9.59 17.60
CA GLY A 45 -4.70 8.44 18.49
C GLY A 45 -3.92 8.62 19.79
N ILE A 46 -2.68 9.10 19.70
CA ILE A 46 -1.73 9.25 20.80
C ILE A 46 -0.94 10.55 20.65
N ILE A 47 -0.73 11.25 21.76
CA ILE A 47 0.13 12.44 21.83
C ILE A 47 0.93 12.44 23.13
N SER A 48 2.21 12.85 23.10
CA SER A 48 2.95 13.04 24.35
C SER A 48 2.43 14.27 25.10
N ARG A 49 2.49 14.25 26.43
CA ARG A 49 2.11 15.44 27.23
C ARG A 49 2.90 16.67 26.80
N LYS A 50 4.20 16.51 26.55
CA LYS A 50 5.07 17.56 26.01
C LYS A 50 4.57 18.15 24.70
N GLU A 51 4.26 17.34 23.70
CA GLU A 51 3.76 17.84 22.41
C GLU A 51 2.39 18.53 22.56
N LEU A 52 1.52 18.03 23.43
CA LEU A 52 0.25 18.70 23.72
C LEU A 52 0.47 20.09 24.33
N VAL A 53 1.40 20.20 25.29
CA VAL A 53 1.81 21.48 25.87
C VAL A 53 2.34 22.42 24.80
N ASP A 54 3.24 21.94 23.93
CA ASP A 54 3.82 22.74 22.84
C ASP A 54 2.74 23.29 21.90
N ILE A 55 1.78 22.45 21.50
CA ILE A 55 0.64 22.87 20.64
C ILE A 55 -0.25 23.88 21.38
N PHE A 56 -0.62 23.59 22.63
CA PHE A 56 -1.50 24.45 23.42
C PHE A 56 -0.88 25.83 23.64
N ASN A 57 0.37 25.87 24.11
CA ASN A 57 1.10 27.09 24.45
C ASN A 57 1.36 27.97 23.21
N LYS A 58 1.59 27.35 22.05
CA LYS A 58 1.76 28.07 20.78
C LYS A 58 0.48 28.74 20.28
N GLN A 59 -0.69 28.19 20.62
CA GLN A 59 -1.99 28.61 20.08
C GLN A 59 -2.87 29.38 21.08
N ASN A 60 -2.42 29.54 22.33
CA ASN A 60 -3.19 30.19 23.40
C ASN A 60 -2.36 31.22 24.15
N ILE A 61 -3.04 32.23 24.70
CA ILE A 61 -2.41 33.23 25.57
C ILE A 61 -2.07 32.58 26.91
N ASP A 62 -3.03 31.87 27.50
CA ASP A 62 -2.79 31.06 28.69
C ASP A 62 -1.82 29.93 28.37
N GLN A 63 -0.86 29.72 29.26
CA GLN A 63 0.17 28.70 29.14
C GLN A 63 -0.08 27.55 30.11
N THR A 64 0.52 26.40 29.86
CA THR A 64 0.51 25.24 30.76
C THR A 64 1.84 24.46 30.73
N THR A 65 1.99 23.47 31.61
CA THR A 65 3.15 22.57 31.72
C THR A 65 2.70 21.11 31.70
N GLU A 66 3.63 20.17 31.53
CA GLU A 66 3.31 18.73 31.49
C GLU A 66 2.68 18.24 32.81
N GLU A 67 3.11 18.79 33.95
CA GLU A 67 2.57 18.49 35.27
C GLU A 67 1.14 19.02 35.41
N GLU A 68 0.89 20.25 34.94
CA GLU A 68 -0.44 20.83 34.95
C GLU A 68 -1.41 20.08 34.03
N VAL A 69 -0.95 19.58 32.88
CA VAL A 69 -1.76 18.74 31.99
C VAL A 69 -2.27 17.52 32.75
N TYR A 70 -1.40 16.82 33.49
CA TYR A 70 -1.80 15.68 34.31
C TYR A 70 -2.83 16.09 35.38
N ILE A 71 -2.53 17.13 36.16
CA ILE A 71 -3.39 17.60 37.26
C ILE A 71 -4.77 18.05 36.77
N LEU A 72 -4.82 18.80 35.66
CA LEU A 72 -6.06 19.40 35.18
C LEU A 72 -6.95 18.39 34.47
N LEU A 73 -6.37 17.42 33.75
CA LEU A 73 -7.13 16.47 32.95
C LEU A 73 -7.46 15.16 33.69
N LEU A 74 -6.68 14.73 34.69
CA LEU A 74 -6.95 13.49 35.42
C LEU A 74 -8.38 13.37 35.98
N PRO A 75 -8.99 14.42 36.57
CA PRO A 75 -10.39 14.34 37.02
C PRO A 75 -11.39 14.13 35.88
N ILE A 76 -11.08 14.59 34.67
CA ILE A 76 -11.90 14.41 33.47
C ILE A 76 -11.72 13.00 32.92
N VAL A 77 -10.48 12.51 32.85
CA VAL A 77 -10.16 11.12 32.47
C VAL A 77 -10.95 10.12 33.32
N LEU A 78 -10.94 10.30 34.65
CA LEU A 78 -11.62 9.39 35.58
C LEU A 78 -13.15 9.49 35.53
N LYS A 79 -13.71 10.58 35.00
CA LYS A 79 -15.15 10.85 34.96
C LYS A 79 -15.76 10.49 33.61
N GLU A 80 -15.13 10.92 32.53
CA GLU A 80 -15.68 10.86 31.16
C GLU A 80 -15.05 9.72 30.34
N GLY A 81 -13.76 9.40 30.56
CA GLY A 81 -13.10 8.25 29.93
C GLY A 81 -12.80 8.37 28.42
N TRP A 82 -12.94 9.55 27.80
CA TRP A 82 -12.67 9.76 26.35
C TRP A 82 -11.20 9.61 25.95
N TYR A 83 -10.30 9.77 26.90
CA TYR A 83 -8.87 9.54 26.75
C TYR A 83 -8.30 9.20 28.13
N CYS A 84 -7.09 8.66 28.17
CA CYS A 84 -6.40 8.41 29.44
C CYS A 84 -4.90 8.66 29.34
N PHE A 85 -4.24 8.70 30.49
CA PHE A 85 -2.78 8.71 30.55
C PHE A 85 -2.25 7.30 30.38
N TYR A 86 -1.18 7.18 29.59
CA TYR A 86 -0.41 5.94 29.41
C TYR A 86 1.06 6.30 29.27
N LYS A 87 1.87 5.93 30.26
CA LYS A 87 3.28 6.38 30.37
C LYS A 87 3.35 7.92 30.32
N GLU A 88 4.14 8.50 29.43
CA GLU A 88 4.24 9.94 29.19
C GLU A 88 3.18 10.51 28.23
N TYR A 89 2.29 9.66 27.71
CA TYR A 89 1.33 9.99 26.66
C TYR A 89 -0.10 10.16 27.17
N ILE A 90 -0.90 10.84 26.35
CA ILE A 90 -2.36 10.83 26.39
C ILE A 90 -2.83 10.02 25.19
N VAL A 91 -3.68 9.03 25.43
CA VAL A 91 -4.12 8.05 24.43
C VAL A 91 -5.64 8.03 24.32
N HIS A 92 -6.14 7.77 23.12
CA HIS A 92 -7.55 7.62 22.81
C HIS A 92 -8.19 6.46 23.60
N TYR A 93 -9.49 6.57 23.93
CA TYR A 93 -10.20 5.55 24.70
C TYR A 93 -10.22 4.15 24.03
N TRP A 94 -10.00 4.08 22.71
CA TRP A 94 -9.88 2.81 21.97
C TRP A 94 -8.76 1.91 22.48
N PHE A 95 -7.75 2.46 23.15
CA PHE A 95 -6.65 1.67 23.71
C PHE A 95 -6.92 1.10 25.10
N LEU A 96 -8.06 1.42 25.72
CA LEU A 96 -8.41 0.92 27.06
C LEU A 96 -8.60 -0.60 27.10
N GLU A 97 -8.91 -1.22 25.96
CA GLU A 97 -9.09 -2.67 25.85
C GLU A 97 -7.79 -3.42 25.49
N ASP A 98 -6.78 -2.72 24.97
CA ASP A 98 -5.48 -3.27 24.59
C ASP A 98 -4.42 -2.16 24.48
N PHE A 99 -3.69 -1.90 25.57
CA PHE A 99 -2.61 -0.92 25.57
C PHE A 99 -1.40 -1.34 24.71
N ASP A 100 -1.29 -2.61 24.30
CA ASP A 100 -0.20 -3.06 23.42
C ASP A 100 -0.38 -2.45 22.00
N GLN A 101 -1.62 -2.13 21.59
CA GLN A 101 -1.90 -1.38 20.35
C GLN A 101 -1.37 0.06 20.41
N ALA A 102 -1.35 0.68 21.59
CA ALA A 102 -0.80 2.01 21.74
C ALA A 102 0.72 2.02 21.49
N ASP A 103 1.42 1.02 22.02
CA ASP A 103 2.85 0.82 21.77
C ASP A 103 3.14 0.47 20.29
N TYR A 104 2.26 -0.30 19.65
CA TYR A 104 2.33 -0.56 18.21
C TYR A 104 2.20 0.74 17.40
N LEU A 105 1.22 1.59 17.70
CA LEU A 105 0.98 2.84 16.98
C LEU A 105 2.18 3.80 17.13
N LEU A 106 2.70 3.98 18.35
CA LEU A 106 3.89 4.80 18.61
C LEU A 106 5.08 4.39 17.73
N LYS A 107 5.31 3.08 17.58
CA LYS A 107 6.37 2.55 16.71
C LYS A 107 6.16 2.88 15.23
N HIS A 108 4.92 2.96 14.76
CA HIS A 108 4.59 3.32 13.37
C HIS A 108 4.66 4.82 13.10
N GLN A 109 4.50 5.64 14.16
CA GLN A 109 4.57 7.09 14.11
C GLN A 109 6.00 7.66 14.22
N ALA A 110 6.94 6.93 14.82
CA ALA A 110 8.23 7.46 15.29
C ALA A 110 9.05 8.29 14.29
N ASP A 111 9.05 7.92 13.00
CA ASP A 111 9.86 8.59 11.96
C ASP A 111 9.07 9.61 11.11
N LYS A 112 7.81 9.88 11.47
CA LYS A 112 6.88 10.69 10.66
C LYS A 112 6.66 12.07 11.28
N PRO A 113 6.64 13.16 10.48
CA PRO A 113 6.26 14.47 10.99
C PRO A 113 4.81 14.46 11.47
N ARG A 114 4.48 15.36 12.40
CA ARG A 114 3.10 15.58 12.88
C ARG A 114 2.40 16.67 12.08
N TYR A 115 1.15 16.43 11.72
CA TYR A 115 0.29 17.46 11.15
C TYR A 115 -0.19 18.34 12.29
N ILE A 116 0.07 19.64 12.26
CA ILE A 116 -0.37 20.58 13.30
C ILE A 116 -1.17 21.69 12.61
N PRO A 117 -2.52 21.60 12.57
CA PRO A 117 -3.35 22.62 11.98
C PRO A 117 -3.39 23.89 12.85
N GLU A 118 -3.87 24.99 12.26
CA GLU A 118 -4.19 26.21 12.99
C GLU A 118 -5.27 25.96 14.04
N LYS A 119 -5.32 26.81 15.07
CA LYS A 119 -6.18 26.63 16.26
C LYS A 119 -7.62 26.23 15.96
N ASP A 120 -8.30 27.02 15.13
CA ASP A 120 -9.72 26.83 14.86
C ASP A 120 -9.99 25.54 14.09
N GLU A 121 -9.03 25.11 13.26
CA GLU A 121 -9.11 23.84 12.54
C GLU A 121 -8.79 22.67 13.46
N PHE A 122 -7.78 22.80 14.33
CA PHE A 122 -7.42 21.78 15.31
C PHE A 122 -8.59 21.45 16.24
N LEU A 123 -9.28 22.48 16.75
CA LEU A 123 -10.38 22.30 17.70
C LEU A 123 -11.63 21.65 17.09
N LYS A 124 -11.78 21.61 15.76
CA LYS A 124 -12.88 20.84 15.14
C LYS A 124 -12.78 19.35 15.42
N TYR A 125 -11.55 18.82 15.53
CA TYR A 125 -11.31 17.42 15.87
C TYR A 125 -11.71 17.05 17.30
N ALA A 126 -12.05 18.00 18.17
CA ALA A 126 -12.64 17.66 19.47
C ALA A 126 -13.97 16.92 19.31
N ASN A 127 -14.67 17.11 18.19
CA ASN A 127 -15.78 16.26 17.78
C ASN A 127 -15.22 14.99 17.08
N GLU A 128 -15.41 13.82 17.67
CA GLU A 128 -14.95 12.54 17.10
C GLU A 128 -15.57 12.23 15.72
N TYR A 129 -16.72 12.84 15.41
CA TYR A 129 -17.40 12.69 14.12
C TYR A 129 -16.99 13.73 13.07
N TYR A 130 -16.05 14.62 13.39
CA TYR A 130 -15.56 15.60 12.43
C TYR A 130 -14.78 14.93 11.30
N VAL A 131 -15.06 15.35 10.07
CA VAL A 131 -14.32 14.97 8.86
C VAL A 131 -13.91 16.24 8.14
N ASP A 132 -12.65 16.30 7.71
CA ASP A 132 -12.07 17.51 7.07
C ASP A 132 -12.27 17.55 5.55
N ASN A 133 -12.90 16.51 4.99
CA ASN A 133 -13.17 16.39 3.56
C ASN A 133 -14.38 15.49 3.28
N ASP A 134 -14.92 15.62 2.07
CA ASP A 134 -16.11 14.88 1.63
C ASP A 134 -15.79 13.56 0.90
N ASN A 135 -14.54 13.09 0.86
CA ASN A 135 -14.18 11.96 -0.01
C ASN A 135 -14.94 10.69 0.35
N TRP A 136 -15.01 10.37 1.65
CA TRP A 136 -15.81 9.24 2.13
C TRP A 136 -17.32 9.47 1.95
N TRP A 137 -17.78 10.72 1.96
CA TRP A 137 -19.18 11.02 1.70
C TRP A 137 -19.54 10.87 0.21
N ASN A 138 -18.59 11.15 -0.69
CA ASN A 138 -18.73 10.89 -2.13
C ASN A 138 -18.85 9.39 -2.41
N VAL A 139 -18.10 8.53 -1.71
CA VAL A 139 -18.28 7.06 -1.76
C VAL A 139 -19.70 6.68 -1.34
N HIS A 140 -20.16 7.17 -0.18
CA HIS A 140 -21.50 6.86 0.32
C HIS A 140 -22.60 7.34 -0.64
N ARG A 141 -22.47 8.56 -1.19
CA ARG A 141 -23.40 9.11 -2.18
C ARG A 141 -23.47 8.22 -3.42
N PHE A 142 -22.32 7.84 -3.97
CA PHE A 142 -22.26 6.95 -5.11
C PHE A 142 -22.95 5.61 -4.82
N MET A 143 -22.69 5.00 -3.66
CA MET A 143 -23.36 3.75 -3.26
C MET A 143 -24.88 3.93 -3.18
N ARG A 144 -25.37 5.08 -2.69
CA ARG A 144 -26.81 5.39 -2.63
C ARG A 144 -27.45 5.64 -4.00
N GLU A 145 -26.67 6.04 -5.00
CA GLU A 145 -27.13 6.21 -6.39
C GLU A 145 -27.16 4.88 -7.15
N VAL A 146 -26.28 3.96 -6.81
CA VAL A 146 -26.14 2.65 -7.48
C VAL A 146 -27.05 1.58 -6.88
N PHE A 147 -27.25 1.60 -5.56
CA PHE A 147 -27.96 0.54 -4.85
C PHE A 147 -29.24 1.06 -4.17
N ASP A 148 -30.35 0.36 -4.41
CA ASP A 148 -31.67 0.75 -3.88
C ASP A 148 -31.85 0.44 -2.39
N ASP A 149 -31.20 -0.60 -1.88
CA ASP A 149 -31.33 -1.01 -0.48
C ASP A 149 -30.54 -0.09 0.45
N VAL A 150 -31.23 0.91 0.98
CA VAL A 150 -30.70 1.90 1.91
C VAL A 150 -30.01 1.28 3.14
N ARG A 151 -30.54 0.16 3.67
CA ARG A 151 -29.98 -0.47 4.87
C ARG A 151 -28.71 -1.24 4.54
N ALA A 152 -28.71 -1.95 3.41
CA ALA A 152 -27.52 -2.61 2.90
C ALA A 152 -26.40 -1.60 2.59
N VAL A 153 -26.74 -0.47 1.96
CA VAL A 153 -25.78 0.60 1.67
C VAL A 153 -25.17 1.16 2.94
N ALA A 154 -25.96 1.48 3.96
CA ALA A 154 -25.44 2.04 5.20
C ALA A 154 -24.43 1.11 5.87
N LYS A 155 -24.79 -0.17 6.05
CA LYS A 155 -23.91 -1.17 6.70
C LYS A 155 -22.69 -1.51 5.86
N GLY A 156 -22.89 -1.73 4.56
CA GLY A 156 -21.80 -2.03 3.64
C GLY A 156 -20.82 -0.87 3.51
N TYR A 157 -21.31 0.37 3.49
CA TYR A 157 -20.47 1.56 3.49
C TYR A 157 -19.59 1.65 4.73
N GLU A 158 -20.15 1.46 5.93
CA GLU A 158 -19.39 1.47 7.18
C GLU A 158 -18.28 0.41 7.16
N GLU A 159 -18.62 -0.83 6.79
CA GLU A 159 -17.64 -1.92 6.74
C GLU A 159 -16.56 -1.68 5.67
N VAL A 160 -16.93 -1.16 4.49
CA VAL A 160 -15.96 -0.78 3.45
C VAL A 160 -15.05 0.33 3.95
N ARG A 161 -15.61 1.39 4.55
CA ARG A 161 -14.83 2.54 5.05
C ARG A 161 -13.82 2.08 6.07
N ASP A 162 -14.24 1.30 7.05
CA ASP A 162 -13.38 0.85 8.14
C ASP A 162 -12.29 -0.10 7.60
N TYR A 163 -12.67 -1.07 6.75
CA TYR A 163 -11.73 -1.98 6.11
C TYR A 163 -10.68 -1.24 5.25
N ILE A 164 -11.09 -0.26 4.45
CA ILE A 164 -10.19 0.44 3.54
C ILE A 164 -9.30 1.45 4.27
N THR A 165 -9.83 2.08 5.32
CA THR A 165 -9.08 3.07 6.12
C THR A 165 -7.98 2.40 6.93
N TYR A 166 -8.28 1.28 7.59
CA TYR A 166 -7.36 0.60 8.51
C TYR A 166 -6.70 -0.65 7.92
N GLY A 167 -7.17 -1.14 6.77
CA GLY A 167 -6.64 -2.34 6.11
C GLY A 167 -5.54 -2.07 5.09
N ASN A 168 -4.72 -3.10 4.86
CA ASN A 168 -3.54 -3.05 3.98
C ASN A 168 -3.82 -3.43 2.51
N GLY A 169 -5.09 -3.52 2.09
CA GLY A 169 -5.44 -3.94 0.74
C GLY A 169 -6.93 -3.82 0.42
N ILE A 170 -7.34 -4.43 -0.69
CA ILE A 170 -8.72 -4.46 -1.17
C ILE A 170 -9.26 -5.90 -1.35
N SER A 171 -8.54 -6.91 -0.86
CA SER A 171 -8.88 -8.32 -1.10
C SER A 171 -10.21 -8.73 -0.48
N GLU A 172 -10.57 -8.17 0.68
CA GLU A 172 -11.85 -8.46 1.35
C GLU A 172 -13.00 -7.61 0.81
N LEU A 173 -12.75 -6.71 -0.16
CA LEU A 173 -13.77 -5.81 -0.66
C LEU A 173 -14.91 -6.58 -1.34
N GLY A 174 -14.60 -7.60 -2.15
CA GLY A 174 -15.60 -8.48 -2.76
C GLY A 174 -16.48 -9.18 -1.72
N PRO A 175 -15.89 -9.95 -0.78
CA PRO A 175 -16.63 -10.57 0.32
C PRO A 175 -17.48 -9.62 1.15
N ILE A 176 -17.02 -8.38 1.40
CA ILE A 176 -17.79 -7.35 2.11
C ILE A 176 -19.03 -6.96 1.29
N LEU A 177 -18.86 -6.65 0.00
CA LEU A 177 -19.95 -6.27 -0.88
C LEU A 177 -20.99 -7.41 -1.02
N ASP A 178 -20.52 -8.65 -1.18
CA ASP A 178 -21.37 -9.83 -1.31
C ASP A 178 -22.21 -10.06 -0.04
N ARG A 179 -21.61 -9.89 1.15
CA ARG A 179 -22.30 -10.06 2.44
C ARG A 179 -23.47 -9.09 2.61
N HIS A 180 -23.35 -7.88 2.05
CA HIS A 180 -24.41 -6.88 2.07
C HIS A 180 -25.26 -6.89 0.79
N ASN A 181 -25.07 -7.86 -0.11
CA ASN A 181 -25.78 -7.99 -1.38
C ASN A 181 -25.67 -6.73 -2.27
N LEU A 182 -24.49 -6.10 -2.28
CA LEU A 182 -24.17 -4.89 -3.04
C LEU A 182 -23.54 -5.26 -4.39
N ILE A 183 -24.39 -5.61 -5.37
CA ILE A 183 -23.97 -6.13 -6.68
C ILE A 183 -24.01 -5.01 -7.72
N PHE A 184 -22.85 -4.65 -8.28
CA PHE A 184 -22.75 -3.64 -9.35
C PHE A 184 -23.36 -4.15 -10.66
N ASN A 185 -24.07 -3.29 -11.39
CA ASN A 185 -24.74 -3.67 -12.64
C ASN A 185 -23.76 -3.82 -13.82
N ASN A 186 -22.59 -3.18 -13.73
CA ASN A 186 -21.56 -3.24 -14.75
C ASN A 186 -20.18 -2.87 -14.20
N GLU A 187 -19.16 -3.22 -14.96
CA GLU A 187 -17.75 -2.95 -14.65
C GLU A 187 -17.47 -1.46 -14.42
N LYS A 188 -18.09 -0.54 -15.17
CA LYS A 188 -17.85 0.90 -15.00
C LYS A 188 -18.29 1.43 -13.64
N GLN A 189 -19.40 0.92 -13.08
CA GLN A 189 -19.84 1.30 -11.73
C GLN A 189 -18.84 0.79 -10.68
N PHE A 190 -18.36 -0.44 -10.85
CA PHE A 190 -17.34 -0.98 -9.95
C PHE A 190 -16.03 -0.19 -10.03
N GLU A 191 -15.58 0.17 -11.23
CA GLU A 191 -14.39 1.01 -11.42
C GLU A 191 -14.52 2.38 -10.75
N GLU A 192 -15.67 3.04 -10.90
CA GLU A 192 -15.92 4.34 -10.26
C GLU A 192 -15.92 4.23 -8.74
N PHE A 193 -16.52 3.17 -8.19
CA PHE A 193 -16.45 2.84 -6.77
C PHE A 193 -14.99 2.70 -6.29
N ILE A 194 -14.18 1.91 -7.02
CA ILE A 194 -12.75 1.72 -6.69
C ILE A 194 -11.99 3.07 -6.72
N ASN A 195 -12.26 3.92 -7.71
CA ASN A 195 -11.63 5.24 -7.77
C ASN A 195 -12.00 6.11 -6.56
N LEU A 196 -13.28 6.13 -6.17
CA LEU A 196 -13.76 6.90 -5.03
C LEU A 196 -13.17 6.40 -3.71
N ILE A 197 -13.12 5.10 -3.45
CA ILE A 197 -12.53 4.57 -2.21
C ILE A 197 -11.02 4.80 -2.16
N MET A 198 -10.31 4.74 -3.30
CA MET A 198 -8.87 5.02 -3.35
C MET A 198 -8.60 6.51 -3.13
N LEU A 199 -9.43 7.39 -3.69
CA LEU A 199 -9.37 8.82 -3.42
C LEU A 199 -9.61 9.10 -1.93
N ALA A 200 -10.63 8.46 -1.34
CA ALA A 200 -10.93 8.61 0.09
C ALA A 200 -9.80 8.11 0.98
N LYS A 201 -9.29 6.88 0.75
CA LYS A 201 -8.16 6.30 1.48
C LYS A 201 -6.95 7.23 1.47
N ASN A 202 -6.57 7.74 0.30
CA ASN A 202 -5.35 8.54 0.16
C ASN A 202 -5.48 9.96 0.73
N ASN A 203 -6.71 10.45 0.92
CA ASN A 203 -6.99 11.80 1.40
C ASN A 203 -7.74 11.82 2.74
N THR A 204 -7.71 10.72 3.49
CA THR A 204 -8.23 10.66 4.87
C THR A 204 -7.07 10.69 5.85
N ARG A 205 -7.18 11.50 6.89
CA ARG A 205 -6.18 11.56 7.96
C ARG A 205 -6.24 10.28 8.79
N ILE A 206 -5.08 9.70 9.08
CA ILE A 206 -4.98 8.46 9.86
C ILE A 206 -3.95 8.62 10.97
N TRP A 207 -4.17 7.89 12.07
CA TRP A 207 -3.33 7.97 13.26
C TRP A 207 -1.89 7.54 12.96
N GLU A 208 -1.70 6.48 12.18
CA GLU A 208 -0.37 5.96 11.81
C GLU A 208 0.50 7.00 11.13
N ASN A 209 -0.10 8.04 10.55
CA ASN A 209 0.59 9.13 9.85
C ASN A 209 0.67 10.43 10.67
N ASN A 210 0.51 10.36 12.00
CA ASN A 210 0.50 11.53 12.88
C ASN A 210 -0.47 12.63 12.40
N GLY A 211 -1.66 12.22 11.94
CA GLY A 211 -2.72 13.12 11.49
C GLY A 211 -2.54 13.64 10.05
N TYR A 212 -1.52 13.23 9.31
CA TYR A 212 -1.47 13.49 7.86
C TYR A 212 -2.33 12.49 7.08
N THR A 213 -2.85 12.93 5.94
CA THR A 213 -3.33 12.00 4.92
C THR A 213 -2.15 11.27 4.26
N PRO A 214 -2.34 10.05 3.71
CA PRO A 214 -1.29 9.39 2.94
C PRO A 214 -0.71 10.26 1.81
N SER A 215 -1.54 11.03 1.09
CA SER A 215 -1.09 11.95 0.03
C SER A 215 -0.20 13.07 0.56
N GLU A 216 -0.60 13.75 1.63
CA GLU A 216 0.20 14.84 2.22
C GLU A 216 1.53 14.32 2.76
N LEU A 217 1.51 13.19 3.48
CA LEU A 217 2.73 12.61 4.03
C LEU A 217 3.68 12.19 2.92
N PHE A 218 3.14 11.59 1.84
CA PHE A 218 3.93 11.26 0.67
C PHE A 218 4.61 12.49 0.07
N GLU A 219 3.90 13.61 -0.08
CA GLU A 219 4.49 14.86 -0.60
C GLU A 219 5.57 15.44 0.31
N ILE A 220 5.39 15.37 1.64
CA ILE A 220 6.38 15.84 2.61
C ILE A 220 7.65 14.98 2.55
N LEU A 221 7.48 13.66 2.52
CA LEU A 221 8.61 12.73 2.43
C LEU A 221 9.33 12.84 1.07
N ALA A 222 8.58 13.01 -0.03
CA ALA A 222 9.14 13.23 -1.35
C ALA A 222 10.00 14.51 -1.41
N LYS A 223 9.56 15.60 -0.76
CA LYS A 223 10.32 16.87 -0.68
C LYS A 223 11.58 16.77 0.19
N ARG A 224 11.60 15.89 1.20
CA ARG A 224 12.78 15.67 2.07
C ARG A 224 13.88 14.88 1.38
N ASP A 225 13.54 14.04 0.41
CA ASP A 225 14.45 13.13 -0.30
C ASP A 225 14.73 13.58 -1.74
N ASN A 226 15.11 14.84 -1.96
CA ASN A 226 15.49 15.37 -3.29
C ASN A 226 16.68 14.63 -3.97
N ASN A 227 17.27 13.60 -3.35
CA ASN A 227 18.35 12.79 -3.94
C ASN A 227 18.18 11.28 -3.82
N ILE A 228 17.01 10.76 -3.42
CA ILE A 228 16.77 9.32 -3.38
C ILE A 228 15.43 9.00 -4.04
N ILE A 229 15.47 8.52 -5.29
CA ILE A 229 14.33 7.85 -5.92
C ILE A 229 14.01 6.61 -5.06
N LYS A 230 13.00 6.73 -4.18
CA LYS A 230 12.46 5.63 -3.41
C LYS A 230 11.51 4.84 -4.29
N PHE A 231 11.98 3.70 -4.77
CA PHE A 231 11.11 2.71 -5.38
C PHE A 231 10.16 2.16 -4.30
N PRO A 232 8.85 2.01 -4.56
CA PRO A 232 7.95 1.22 -3.75
C PRO A 232 8.51 -0.20 -3.63
N THR A 233 9.07 -0.52 -2.47
CA THR A 233 8.93 -1.85 -1.91
C THR A 233 7.45 -2.01 -1.62
N LEU A 234 6.76 -2.94 -2.30
CA LEU A 234 5.43 -3.36 -1.91
C LEU A 234 5.47 -3.63 -0.40
N GLN A 235 4.85 -2.76 0.41
CA GLN A 235 4.77 -2.92 1.85
C GLN A 235 3.80 -4.07 2.15
N LYS A 236 4.23 -5.29 1.85
CA LYS A 236 3.58 -6.49 2.35
C LYS A 236 4.12 -6.76 3.75
N GLU A 237 3.23 -7.16 4.66
CA GLU A 237 3.54 -7.50 6.07
C GLU A 237 4.88 -8.23 6.20
N LYS A 238 5.75 -7.80 7.11
CA LYS A 238 7.06 -8.44 7.27
C LYS A 238 6.86 -9.88 7.73
N ILE A 239 7.16 -10.84 6.86
CA ILE A 239 7.17 -12.26 7.21
C ILE A 239 8.26 -12.48 8.26
N GLY A 240 7.90 -13.07 9.39
CA GLY A 240 8.87 -13.44 10.40
C GLY A 240 9.91 -14.40 9.82
N ARG A 241 11.20 -14.16 10.10
CA ARG A 241 12.30 -14.99 9.56
C ARG A 241 12.12 -16.50 9.85
N ASN A 242 11.42 -16.84 10.94
CA ASN A 242 11.19 -18.23 11.34
C ASN A 242 9.85 -18.82 10.88
N ASP A 243 8.96 -18.02 10.28
CA ASP A 243 7.65 -18.45 9.83
C ASP A 243 7.75 -19.39 8.63
N SER A 244 6.69 -20.16 8.37
CA SER A 244 6.62 -20.99 7.15
C SER A 244 6.68 -20.11 5.91
N CYS A 245 7.53 -20.49 4.96
CA CYS A 245 7.72 -19.71 3.74
C CYS A 245 6.43 -19.68 2.91
N PRO A 246 5.97 -18.49 2.46
CA PRO A 246 4.70 -18.35 1.75
C PRO A 246 4.68 -19.07 0.40
N CYS A 247 5.85 -19.40 -0.17
CA CYS A 247 5.96 -20.17 -1.41
C CYS A 247 5.50 -21.64 -1.28
N GLY A 248 5.20 -22.11 -0.07
CA GLY A 248 4.71 -23.47 0.15
C GLY A 248 5.79 -24.54 0.13
N SER A 249 7.08 -24.16 0.20
CA SER A 249 8.22 -25.09 0.18
C SER A 249 8.35 -25.98 1.42
N GLY A 250 7.54 -25.75 2.47
CA GLY A 250 7.65 -26.42 3.77
C GLY A 250 8.86 -25.97 4.61
N LYS A 251 9.68 -25.04 4.10
CA LYS A 251 10.86 -24.50 4.82
C LYS A 251 10.49 -23.23 5.59
N LYS A 252 11.29 -22.88 6.61
CA LYS A 252 11.25 -21.55 7.26
C LYS A 252 11.64 -20.46 6.25
N TYR A 253 11.05 -19.28 6.34
CA TYR A 253 11.28 -18.16 5.42
C TYR A 253 12.77 -17.83 5.26
N LYS A 254 13.53 -17.76 6.36
CA LYS A 254 14.99 -17.51 6.36
C LYS A 254 15.83 -18.55 5.61
N LYS A 255 15.30 -19.75 5.38
CA LYS A 255 15.96 -20.86 4.66
C LYS A 255 15.38 -21.05 3.24
N CYS A 256 14.59 -20.10 2.76
CA CYS A 256 13.90 -20.17 1.48
C CYS A 256 13.87 -18.78 0.82
N CYS A 257 12.71 -18.19 0.57
CA CYS A 257 12.58 -16.93 -0.19
C CYS A 257 13.36 -15.76 0.40
N ALA A 258 13.59 -15.71 1.72
CA ALA A 258 14.41 -14.66 2.31
C ALA A 258 15.86 -14.68 1.79
N MET A 259 16.44 -15.85 1.47
CA MET A 259 17.80 -15.93 0.93
C MET A 259 17.88 -15.36 -0.49
N ILE A 260 16.81 -15.55 -1.27
CA ILE A 260 16.68 -14.99 -2.62
C ILE A 260 16.57 -13.47 -2.53
N ASP A 261 15.74 -12.99 -1.59
CA ASP A 261 15.53 -11.56 -1.39
C ASP A 261 16.76 -10.85 -0.81
N ASP A 262 17.43 -11.47 0.17
CA ASP A 262 18.65 -10.96 0.80
C ASP A 262 19.81 -10.87 -0.21
N ALA A 263 19.89 -11.81 -1.17
CA ALA A 263 20.93 -11.83 -2.20
C ALA A 263 20.76 -10.72 -3.25
N LYS A 264 19.52 -10.24 -3.46
CA LYS A 264 19.16 -9.21 -4.45
C LYS A 264 19.57 -9.52 -5.90
N THR A 265 19.84 -10.78 -6.22
CA THR A 265 20.23 -11.16 -7.58
C THR A 265 19.04 -11.58 -8.44
N ALA A 266 17.88 -11.91 -7.85
CA ALA A 266 16.65 -12.25 -8.57
C ALA A 266 15.85 -11.04 -9.09
N GLN A 267 16.43 -9.84 -9.11
CA GLN A 267 15.83 -8.61 -9.62
C GLN A 267 16.84 -7.76 -10.41
N LEU A 268 16.38 -6.68 -11.03
CA LEU A 268 17.24 -5.69 -11.67
C LEU A 268 18.10 -4.93 -10.65
N SER A 269 19.25 -4.39 -11.10
CA SER A 269 20.00 -3.41 -10.31
C SER A 269 19.17 -2.13 -10.12
N SER A 270 19.56 -1.28 -9.16
CA SER A 270 18.89 0.01 -8.93
C SER A 270 18.88 0.88 -10.19
N GLU A 271 19.98 0.94 -10.93
CA GLU A 271 20.15 1.71 -12.16
C GLU A 271 19.29 1.14 -13.30
N GLU A 272 19.29 -0.19 -13.44
CA GLU A 272 18.45 -0.91 -14.41
C GLU A 272 16.96 -0.70 -14.13
N CYS A 273 16.56 -0.72 -12.87
CA CYS A 273 15.20 -0.45 -12.41
C CYS A 273 14.76 0.99 -12.73
N ARG A 274 15.63 2.00 -12.51
CA ARG A 274 15.34 3.40 -12.90
C ARG A 274 15.10 3.50 -14.40
N LEU A 275 16.04 2.95 -15.18
CA LEU A 275 15.97 2.99 -16.63
C LEU A 275 14.70 2.31 -17.16
N PHE A 276 14.34 1.15 -16.59
CA PHE A 276 13.10 0.45 -16.94
C PHE A 276 11.88 1.36 -16.73
N TYR A 277 11.70 1.93 -15.53
CA TYR A 277 10.50 2.72 -15.22
C TYR A 277 10.45 4.04 -16.01
N GLU A 278 11.59 4.67 -16.25
CA GLU A 278 11.67 5.86 -17.10
C GLU A 278 11.18 5.57 -18.53
N ILE A 279 11.64 4.46 -19.13
CA ILE A 279 11.21 4.03 -20.46
C ILE A 279 9.72 3.64 -20.43
N TRP A 280 9.32 2.83 -19.44
CA TRP A 280 7.97 2.27 -19.33
C TRP A 280 6.92 3.37 -19.17
N TYR A 281 7.08 4.28 -18.20
CA TYR A 281 6.11 5.35 -17.99
C TYR A 281 6.17 6.44 -19.06
N GLY A 282 7.33 6.68 -19.69
CA GLY A 282 7.42 7.52 -20.87
C GLY A 282 6.58 6.98 -22.03
N LEU A 283 6.69 5.67 -22.30
CA LEU A 283 5.89 4.99 -23.30
C LEU A 283 4.40 5.00 -22.94
N MET A 284 4.04 4.70 -21.68
CA MET A 284 2.63 4.76 -21.23
C MET A 284 2.05 6.18 -21.35
N GLY A 285 2.80 7.22 -20.96
CA GLY A 285 2.40 8.62 -21.15
C GLY A 285 2.11 8.94 -22.59
N PHE A 286 3.03 8.58 -23.49
CA PHE A 286 2.85 8.77 -24.93
C PHE A 286 1.61 8.03 -25.48
N VAL A 287 1.47 6.74 -25.17
CA VAL A 287 0.32 5.94 -25.63
C VAL A 287 -0.99 6.54 -25.13
N ASN A 288 -1.03 6.98 -23.87
CA ASN A 288 -2.21 7.61 -23.31
C ASN A 288 -2.55 8.93 -24.01
N GLU A 289 -1.56 9.79 -24.25
CA GLU A 289 -1.77 11.06 -24.96
C GLU A 289 -2.25 10.83 -26.41
N GLN A 290 -1.69 9.85 -27.13
CA GLN A 290 -2.09 9.56 -28.50
C GLN A 290 -3.48 8.92 -28.63
N LYS A 291 -3.89 8.11 -27.64
CA LYS A 291 -5.15 7.34 -27.71
C LYS A 291 -6.24 7.84 -26.78
N SER A 292 -5.95 8.83 -25.94
CA SER A 292 -6.87 9.40 -24.95
C SER A 292 -7.54 8.32 -24.10
N VAL A 293 -6.76 7.33 -23.64
CA VAL A 293 -7.28 6.13 -22.95
C VAL A 293 -7.84 6.51 -21.56
N ILE A 294 -7.12 7.36 -20.83
CA ILE A 294 -7.51 7.88 -19.52
C ILE A 294 -7.38 9.41 -19.48
N LYS A 295 -8.16 10.05 -18.60
CA LYS A 295 -8.17 11.52 -18.42
C LYS A 295 -7.01 12.06 -17.56
N ALA A 296 -6.10 11.20 -17.11
CA ALA A 296 -4.95 11.57 -16.28
C ALA A 296 -3.66 11.60 -17.10
N ARG A 297 -2.71 12.45 -16.72
CA ARG A 297 -1.40 12.55 -17.39
C ARG A 297 -0.39 11.62 -16.72
N ILE A 298 0.09 10.62 -17.44
CA ILE A 298 1.16 9.73 -16.99
C ILE A 298 2.49 10.40 -17.35
N LYS A 299 3.32 10.67 -16.33
CA LYS A 299 4.67 11.24 -16.50
C LYS A 299 5.74 10.14 -16.51
N PRO A 300 6.90 10.34 -17.16
CA PRO A 300 8.03 9.40 -17.16
C PRO A 300 8.79 9.40 -15.82
N GLU A 301 8.06 9.33 -14.70
CA GLU A 301 8.60 9.34 -13.34
C GLU A 301 8.02 8.18 -12.55
N TYR A 302 8.80 7.70 -11.58
CA TYR A 302 8.38 6.65 -10.67
C TYR A 302 8.74 7.01 -9.22
N PRO A 303 7.81 6.88 -8.26
CA PRO A 303 6.41 6.45 -8.41
C PRO A 303 5.57 7.42 -9.25
N ASN A 304 4.58 6.88 -9.98
CA ASN A 304 3.64 7.69 -10.77
C ASN A 304 2.45 8.12 -9.91
N LYS A 305 1.90 9.32 -10.14
CA LYS A 305 0.66 9.77 -9.47
C LYS A 305 -0.59 9.06 -10.00
N VAL A 306 -0.53 8.50 -11.21
CA VAL A 306 -1.62 7.74 -11.81
C VAL A 306 -1.61 6.31 -11.25
N SER A 307 -2.78 5.81 -10.84
CA SER A 307 -2.90 4.48 -10.26
C SER A 307 -2.56 3.38 -11.26
N ASP A 308 -2.02 2.26 -10.75
CA ASP A 308 -1.63 1.11 -11.58
C ASP A 308 -2.81 0.56 -12.41
N ILE A 309 -4.04 0.60 -11.88
CA ILE A 309 -5.27 0.21 -12.60
C ILE A 309 -5.48 1.08 -13.85
N MET A 310 -5.29 2.40 -13.73
CA MET A 310 -5.43 3.31 -14.86
C MET A 310 -4.31 3.11 -15.89
N VAL A 311 -3.07 2.92 -15.43
CA VAL A 311 -1.93 2.61 -16.31
C VAL A 311 -2.12 1.27 -17.03
N HIS A 312 -2.73 0.28 -16.36
CA HIS A 312 -3.04 -1.02 -16.96
C HIS A 312 -3.96 -0.90 -18.19
N LYS A 313 -4.95 -0.01 -18.16
CA LYS A 313 -5.81 0.27 -19.33
C LYS A 313 -5.01 0.76 -20.54
N VAL A 314 -4.02 1.63 -20.29
CA VAL A 314 -3.12 2.14 -21.33
C VAL A 314 -2.22 1.01 -21.84
N ARG A 315 -1.70 0.18 -20.94
CA ARG A 315 -0.91 -1.01 -21.24
C ARG A 315 -1.66 -1.99 -22.16
N GLU A 316 -2.96 -2.20 -21.95
CA GLU A 316 -3.77 -3.03 -22.84
C GLU A 316 -3.88 -2.48 -24.25
N VAL A 317 -3.93 -1.15 -24.41
CA VAL A 317 -3.92 -0.52 -25.73
C VAL A 317 -2.57 -0.69 -26.41
N LEU A 318 -1.45 -0.53 -25.68
CA LEU A 318 -0.11 -0.77 -26.19
C LEU A 318 0.03 -2.19 -26.74
N TRP A 319 -0.31 -3.21 -25.96
CA TRP A 319 -0.10 -4.60 -26.39
C TRP A 319 -1.10 -5.09 -27.43
N LYS A 320 -2.21 -4.36 -27.66
CA LYS A 320 -3.06 -4.56 -28.85
C LYS A 320 -2.48 -3.92 -30.12
N LYS A 321 -1.59 -2.92 -29.99
CA LYS A 321 -0.97 -2.18 -31.11
C LYS A 321 0.50 -1.84 -30.80
N PRO A 322 1.42 -2.82 -30.84
CA PRO A 322 2.84 -2.59 -30.54
C PRO A 322 3.53 -1.57 -31.47
N GLU A 323 2.94 -1.24 -32.63
CA GLU A 323 3.42 -0.21 -33.56
C GLU A 323 3.48 1.19 -32.93
N LEU A 324 2.74 1.42 -31.84
CA LEU A 324 2.82 2.66 -31.05
C LEU A 324 4.20 2.90 -30.47
N ILE A 325 5.03 1.86 -30.34
CA ILE A 325 6.43 1.98 -29.94
C ILE A 325 7.25 2.71 -31.03
N ASP A 326 7.01 2.44 -32.32
CA ASP A 326 7.69 3.16 -33.39
C ASP A 326 7.27 4.63 -33.40
N GLU A 327 5.97 4.89 -33.19
CA GLU A 327 5.48 6.26 -33.08
C GLU A 327 6.13 7.01 -31.92
N TYR A 328 6.31 6.34 -30.77
CA TYR A 328 6.98 6.92 -29.60
C TYR A 328 8.44 7.25 -29.90
N ILE A 329 9.17 6.33 -30.53
CA ILE A 329 10.57 6.51 -30.95
C ILE A 329 10.71 7.67 -31.93
N ASN A 330 9.78 7.81 -32.88
CA ASN A 330 9.87 8.82 -33.93
C ASN A 330 9.46 10.22 -33.48
N LYS A 331 8.55 10.33 -32.50
CA LYS A 331 7.99 11.61 -32.02
C LYS A 331 8.64 12.15 -30.75
N THR A 332 9.55 11.39 -30.13
CA THR A 332 10.18 11.76 -28.85
C THR A 332 11.70 11.70 -28.94
N GLU A 333 12.39 12.67 -28.36
CA GLU A 333 13.85 12.63 -28.23
C GLU A 333 14.26 11.60 -27.16
N LEU A 334 14.86 10.49 -27.60
CA LEU A 334 15.31 9.40 -26.74
C LEU A 334 16.79 9.08 -27.00
N SER A 335 17.49 8.60 -25.98
CA SER A 335 18.86 8.08 -26.16
C SER A 335 18.85 6.78 -26.95
N GLN A 336 19.95 6.47 -27.64
CA GLN A 336 20.08 5.24 -28.43
C GLN A 336 19.81 3.98 -27.60
N GLU A 337 20.26 3.94 -26.35
CA GLU A 337 20.00 2.82 -25.44
C GLU A 337 18.51 2.57 -25.21
N LYS A 338 17.71 3.63 -25.02
CA LYS A 338 16.26 3.52 -24.84
C LYS A 338 15.57 3.05 -26.12
N ILE A 339 16.02 3.56 -27.27
CA ILE A 339 15.51 3.15 -28.59
C ILE A 339 15.74 1.66 -28.82
N ASP A 340 16.93 1.15 -28.51
CA ASP A 340 17.27 -0.27 -28.70
C ASP A 340 16.42 -1.16 -27.79
N ILE A 341 16.21 -0.77 -26.53
CA ILE A 341 15.32 -1.48 -25.59
C ILE A 341 13.89 -1.52 -26.13
N LEU A 342 13.36 -0.37 -26.57
CA LEU A 342 11.99 -0.27 -27.10
C LEU A 342 11.78 -1.12 -28.35
N LYS A 343 12.76 -1.14 -29.27
CA LYS A 343 12.71 -2.01 -30.46
C LYS A 343 12.63 -3.48 -30.07
N LEU A 344 13.43 -3.90 -29.09
CA LEU A 344 13.38 -5.27 -28.57
C LEU A 344 12.03 -5.59 -27.92
N TRP A 345 11.44 -4.66 -27.16
CA TRP A 345 10.10 -4.86 -26.58
C TRP A 345 9.05 -5.04 -27.67
N LYS A 346 9.10 -4.22 -28.73
CA LYS A 346 8.16 -4.35 -29.85
C LYS A 346 8.23 -5.73 -30.50
N THR A 347 9.42 -6.24 -30.81
CA THR A 347 9.57 -7.46 -31.63
C THR A 347 9.63 -8.76 -30.84
N ASN A 348 9.98 -8.72 -29.55
CA ASN A 348 10.27 -9.92 -28.76
C ASN A 348 9.46 -10.01 -27.46
N HIS A 349 8.44 -9.16 -27.26
CA HIS A 349 7.54 -9.33 -26.12
C HIS A 349 6.72 -10.62 -26.24
N LYS A 350 6.39 -11.21 -25.09
CA LYS A 350 5.53 -12.40 -25.02
C LYS A 350 4.43 -12.17 -24.00
N LYS A 351 3.23 -11.81 -24.48
CA LYS A 351 2.02 -11.74 -23.65
C LYS A 351 1.42 -13.14 -23.50
N GLY A 352 1.00 -13.50 -22.30
CA GLY A 352 0.27 -14.74 -22.10
C GLY A 352 0.16 -15.17 -20.64
N MET A 353 -0.31 -16.40 -20.47
CA MET A 353 -0.39 -17.11 -19.20
C MET A 353 0.90 -17.89 -18.97
N PHE A 354 1.45 -17.76 -17.76
CA PHE A 354 2.66 -18.44 -17.34
C PHE A 354 2.40 -19.15 -16.00
N LEU A 355 2.97 -20.34 -15.86
CA LEU A 355 2.91 -21.08 -14.60
C LEU A 355 4.27 -21.01 -13.92
N ILE A 356 4.32 -20.35 -12.77
CA ILE A 356 5.51 -20.29 -11.91
C ILE A 356 5.65 -21.62 -11.19
N LEU A 357 6.81 -22.26 -11.35
CA LEU A 357 7.08 -23.58 -10.78
C LEU A 357 8.10 -23.51 -9.65
N GLU A 358 9.05 -22.58 -9.71
CA GLU A 358 10.15 -22.51 -8.77
C GLU A 358 10.71 -21.09 -8.62
N TYR A 359 11.24 -20.76 -7.44
CA TYR A 359 12.08 -19.57 -7.23
C TYR A 359 13.54 -20.00 -7.05
N LYS A 360 14.40 -19.60 -7.98
CA LYS A 360 15.86 -19.80 -7.92
C LYS A 360 16.56 -18.51 -7.45
N PRO A 361 17.84 -18.57 -7.00
CA PRO A 361 18.56 -17.40 -6.53
C PRO A 361 18.62 -16.24 -7.54
N GLU A 362 18.74 -16.54 -8.83
CA GLU A 362 18.91 -15.52 -9.89
C GLU A 362 17.60 -15.10 -10.58
N TYR A 363 16.53 -15.87 -10.48
CA TYR A 363 15.26 -15.65 -11.20
C TYR A 363 14.15 -16.58 -10.72
N ALA A 364 12.90 -16.24 -11.02
CA ALA A 364 11.79 -17.17 -10.98
C ALA A 364 11.76 -18.03 -12.25
N VAL A 365 11.47 -19.32 -12.11
CA VAL A 365 11.29 -20.23 -13.25
C VAL A 365 9.81 -20.35 -13.55
N VAL A 366 9.45 -20.00 -14.78
CA VAL A 366 8.09 -20.15 -15.30
C VAL A 366 8.08 -21.06 -16.52
N ILE A 367 6.98 -21.75 -16.72
CA ILE A 367 6.73 -22.57 -17.91
C ILE A 367 5.63 -21.93 -18.76
N ALA A 368 5.85 -21.93 -20.07
CA ALA A 368 4.87 -21.53 -21.07
C ALA A 368 5.23 -22.13 -22.45
N PRO A 369 4.25 -22.31 -23.34
CA PRO A 369 4.53 -22.79 -24.69
C PRO A 369 5.36 -21.78 -25.50
N ASN A 370 6.29 -22.26 -26.32
CA ASN A 370 6.96 -21.47 -27.36
C ASN A 370 6.03 -21.24 -28.57
N GLU A 371 6.57 -20.64 -29.64
CA GLU A 371 5.81 -20.37 -30.87
C GLU A 371 5.34 -21.67 -31.57
N GLN A 372 6.05 -22.77 -31.36
CA GLN A 372 5.71 -24.10 -31.87
C GLN A 372 4.72 -24.86 -30.98
N GLY A 373 4.30 -24.29 -29.84
CA GLY A 373 3.40 -24.93 -28.88
C GLY A 373 4.08 -25.88 -27.89
N GLU A 374 5.42 -25.98 -27.90
CA GLU A 374 6.18 -26.82 -26.98
C GLU A 374 6.44 -26.08 -25.66
N ASP A 375 6.25 -26.75 -24.53
CA ASP A 375 6.53 -26.17 -23.23
C ASP A 375 8.02 -25.84 -23.05
N ARG A 376 8.32 -24.59 -22.72
CA ARG A 376 9.69 -24.11 -22.43
C ARG A 376 9.75 -23.44 -21.07
N LEU A 377 10.93 -23.54 -20.43
CA LEU A 377 11.22 -22.84 -19.18
C LEU A 377 11.84 -21.47 -19.45
N TYR A 378 11.36 -20.46 -18.74
CA TYR A 378 11.86 -19.09 -18.78
C TYR A 378 12.30 -18.63 -17.39
N GLY A 379 13.50 -18.03 -17.31
CA GLY A 379 14.03 -17.41 -16.10
C GLY A 379 13.72 -15.92 -16.09
N ILE A 380 12.77 -15.50 -15.24
CA ILE A 380 12.31 -14.11 -15.16
C ILE A 380 12.87 -13.44 -13.91
N LYS A 381 13.48 -12.27 -14.08
CA LYS A 381 13.91 -11.40 -12.97
C LYS A 381 12.81 -10.44 -12.57
N GLY A 382 12.79 -10.13 -11.28
CA GLY A 382 12.05 -9.03 -10.70
C GLY A 382 12.50 -7.66 -11.22
N ILE A 383 11.63 -6.66 -11.16
CA ILE A 383 12.01 -5.27 -11.47
C ILE A 383 12.60 -4.61 -10.22
N SER A 384 11.76 -4.23 -9.26
CA SER A 384 12.20 -3.63 -7.98
C SER A 384 12.49 -4.68 -6.90
N ASN A 385 11.74 -5.78 -6.90
CA ASN A 385 11.85 -6.89 -5.97
C ASN A 385 11.79 -8.21 -6.74
N SER A 386 12.35 -9.28 -6.17
CA SER A 386 12.22 -10.63 -6.72
C SER A 386 10.74 -11.02 -6.87
N LEU A 387 10.40 -11.91 -7.81
CA LEU A 387 9.03 -12.44 -7.91
C LEU A 387 8.60 -13.20 -6.64
N ALA A 388 9.55 -13.78 -5.89
CA ALA A 388 9.26 -14.44 -4.63
C ALA A 388 8.71 -13.46 -3.59
N ASN A 389 9.32 -12.27 -3.47
CA ASN A 389 8.85 -11.20 -2.60
C ASN A 389 7.59 -10.51 -3.14
N THR A 390 7.54 -10.30 -4.45
CA THR A 390 6.41 -9.62 -5.11
C THR A 390 5.14 -10.44 -4.99
N LEU A 391 5.19 -11.77 -5.13
CA LEU A 391 4.00 -12.62 -5.16
C LEU A 391 3.62 -13.19 -3.78
N ARG A 392 4.58 -13.73 -3.00
CA ARG A 392 4.33 -14.39 -1.70
C ARG A 392 3.16 -15.38 -1.73
N GLN A 393 3.10 -16.22 -2.75
CA GLN A 393 2.04 -17.21 -2.92
C GLN A 393 2.65 -18.61 -3.05
N LYS A 394 1.85 -19.63 -2.69
CA LYS A 394 2.25 -21.03 -2.83
C LYS A 394 2.46 -21.38 -4.30
N LEU A 395 3.49 -22.19 -4.57
CA LEU A 395 3.75 -22.72 -5.90
C LEU A 395 3.10 -24.12 -6.07
N PRO A 396 2.73 -24.50 -7.30
CA PRO A 396 2.82 -23.71 -8.54
C PRO A 396 1.74 -22.61 -8.60
N ALA A 397 2.02 -21.52 -9.30
CA ALA A 397 1.12 -20.36 -9.36
C ALA A 397 0.99 -19.79 -10.77
N SER A 398 -0.24 -19.52 -11.20
CA SER A 398 -0.50 -18.96 -12.53
C SER A 398 -0.49 -17.44 -12.51
N ILE A 399 0.17 -16.86 -13.51
CA ILE A 399 0.22 -15.42 -13.73
C ILE A 399 -0.11 -15.07 -15.19
N GLU A 400 -0.77 -13.95 -15.40
CA GLU A 400 -0.84 -13.29 -16.71
C GLU A 400 0.07 -12.07 -16.71
N THR A 401 0.93 -11.95 -17.73
CA THR A 401 1.84 -10.82 -17.87
C THR A 401 2.37 -10.68 -19.30
N VAL A 402 3.18 -9.66 -19.58
CA VAL A 402 3.99 -9.58 -20.79
C VAL A 402 5.46 -9.70 -20.40
N LEU A 403 6.13 -10.75 -20.90
CA LEU A 403 7.57 -10.89 -20.75
C LEU A 403 8.29 -9.96 -21.74
N LEU A 404 9.31 -9.28 -21.25
CA LEU A 404 10.09 -8.30 -22.00
C LEU A 404 11.59 -8.63 -21.95
N PRO A 405 12.32 -8.52 -23.08
CA PRO A 405 13.78 -8.50 -23.05
C PRO A 405 14.29 -7.19 -22.44
N PHE A 406 15.23 -7.27 -21.52
CA PHE A 406 15.86 -6.08 -20.93
C PHE A 406 17.31 -6.36 -20.56
N LYS A 407 18.26 -5.71 -21.26
CA LYS A 407 19.71 -5.85 -21.03
C LYS A 407 20.18 -7.31 -20.83
N GLY A 408 19.79 -8.18 -21.76
CA GLY A 408 20.14 -9.61 -21.76
C GLY A 408 19.39 -10.46 -20.72
N LYS A 409 18.36 -9.92 -20.07
CA LYS A 409 17.51 -10.58 -19.08
C LYS A 409 16.08 -10.67 -19.60
N ILE A 410 15.26 -11.53 -18.99
CA ILE A 410 13.80 -11.50 -19.13
C ILE A 410 13.23 -10.85 -17.87
N ILE A 411 12.41 -9.83 -18.07
CA ILE A 411 11.58 -9.21 -17.04
C ILE A 411 10.11 -9.26 -17.45
N TYR A 412 9.24 -8.65 -16.66
CA TYR A 412 7.84 -8.43 -17.01
C TYR A 412 7.55 -6.93 -17.17
N ASP A 413 6.41 -6.58 -17.74
CA ASP A 413 6.01 -5.21 -18.06
C ASP A 413 5.47 -4.40 -16.86
N SER A 414 5.96 -4.71 -15.65
CA SER A 414 5.49 -4.18 -14.37
C SER A 414 4.09 -4.63 -13.93
N PHE A 415 3.33 -5.35 -14.77
CA PHE A 415 2.01 -5.89 -14.40
C PHE A 415 2.06 -7.41 -14.25
N LEU A 416 1.57 -7.90 -13.12
CA LEU A 416 1.42 -9.33 -12.83
C LEU A 416 0.01 -9.55 -12.31
N GLU A 417 -0.85 -10.14 -13.14
CA GLU A 417 -2.15 -10.60 -12.69
C GLU A 417 -2.01 -12.04 -12.19
N THR A 418 -2.49 -12.33 -10.98
CA THR A 418 -2.29 -13.62 -10.33
C THR A 418 -3.61 -14.34 -10.16
N PHE A 419 -3.64 -15.64 -10.44
CA PHE A 419 -4.82 -16.47 -10.24
C PHE A 419 -4.61 -17.40 -9.04
N SER A 420 -5.37 -17.18 -7.97
CA SER A 420 -5.34 -18.00 -6.75
C SER A 420 -6.07 -19.32 -6.95
N ILE A 421 -5.50 -20.22 -7.77
CA ILE A 421 -6.06 -21.54 -8.03
C ILE A 421 -5.28 -22.57 -7.21
N GLY A 422 -5.98 -23.30 -6.34
CA GLY A 422 -5.41 -24.44 -5.62
C GLY A 422 -5.31 -25.67 -6.53
N TYR A 423 -4.10 -26.22 -6.68
CA TYR A 423 -3.88 -27.42 -7.49
C TYR A 423 -3.88 -28.71 -6.65
N ALA A 424 -4.68 -29.69 -7.08
CA ALA A 424 -4.66 -31.05 -6.52
C ALA A 424 -3.35 -31.79 -6.88
N GLU A 425 -3.05 -32.89 -6.19
CA GLU A 425 -1.77 -33.60 -6.35
C GLU A 425 -1.57 -34.17 -7.77
N GLY A 426 -2.64 -34.60 -8.43
CA GLY A 426 -2.59 -35.05 -9.83
C GLY A 426 -2.12 -33.95 -10.80
N ALA A 427 -2.64 -32.72 -10.64
CA ALA A 427 -2.18 -31.58 -11.43
C ALA A 427 -0.73 -31.19 -11.11
N LYS A 428 -0.34 -31.24 -9.83
CA LYS A 428 1.05 -31.01 -9.42
C LYS A 428 2.02 -32.04 -10.01
N ALA A 429 1.61 -33.31 -10.11
CA ALA A 429 2.41 -34.35 -10.74
C ALA A 429 2.63 -34.06 -12.24
N LEU A 430 1.56 -33.65 -12.95
CA LEU A 430 1.65 -33.22 -14.35
C LEU A 430 2.63 -32.06 -14.53
N PHE A 431 2.56 -31.03 -13.69
CA PHE A 431 3.48 -29.89 -13.78
C PHE A 431 4.94 -30.27 -13.54
N ARG A 432 5.22 -31.27 -12.69
CA ARG A 432 6.59 -31.80 -12.50
C ARG A 432 7.08 -32.52 -13.76
N GLU A 433 6.21 -33.26 -14.42
CA GLU A 433 6.53 -33.92 -15.70
C GLU A 433 6.81 -32.89 -16.80
N MET A 434 5.94 -31.87 -16.92
CA MET A 434 6.14 -30.76 -17.86
C MET A 434 7.46 -30.03 -17.59
N TYR A 435 7.80 -29.77 -16.32
CA TYR A 435 9.09 -29.20 -15.94
C TYR A 435 10.25 -30.10 -16.40
N ALA A 436 10.19 -31.40 -16.11
CA ALA A 436 11.27 -32.33 -16.44
C ALA A 436 11.54 -32.37 -17.96
N LYS A 437 10.49 -32.46 -18.77
CA LYS A 437 10.57 -32.41 -20.23
C LYS A 437 11.12 -31.08 -20.73
N ALA A 438 10.58 -29.96 -20.24
CA ALA A 438 11.04 -28.64 -20.66
C ALA A 438 12.48 -28.33 -20.21
N ALA A 439 12.94 -28.92 -19.09
CA ALA A 439 14.28 -28.75 -18.56
C ALA A 439 15.37 -29.40 -19.44
N GLU A 440 15.04 -30.41 -20.25
CA GLU A 440 15.97 -31.01 -21.24
C GLU A 440 16.47 -29.98 -22.26
N HIS A 441 15.70 -28.91 -22.46
CA HIS A 441 16.03 -27.82 -23.35
C HIS A 441 16.70 -26.62 -22.67
N GLY A 442 16.97 -26.71 -21.36
CA GLY A 442 17.50 -25.62 -20.56
C GLY A 442 16.48 -24.53 -20.23
N ILE A 443 16.93 -23.54 -19.46
CA ILE A 443 16.11 -22.39 -19.04
C ILE A 443 16.49 -21.18 -19.91
N ILE A 444 15.51 -20.62 -20.60
CA ILE A 444 15.68 -19.44 -21.44
C ILE A 444 15.75 -18.19 -20.54
N THR A 445 16.88 -17.48 -20.57
CA THR A 445 17.12 -16.28 -19.74
C THR A 445 17.22 -14.99 -20.57
N SER A 446 17.03 -15.07 -21.89
CA SER A 446 16.93 -13.94 -22.82
C SER A 446 15.91 -14.26 -23.91
N LEU A 447 15.04 -13.30 -24.24
CA LEU A 447 14.07 -13.42 -25.35
C LEU A 447 14.67 -13.01 -26.71
N VAL A 448 15.95 -12.62 -26.73
CA VAL A 448 16.69 -12.32 -27.96
C VAL A 448 17.51 -13.53 -28.33
N VAL A 449 17.27 -14.09 -29.52
CA VAL A 449 18.07 -15.18 -30.08
C VAL A 449 19.42 -14.60 -30.53
N PRO A 450 20.57 -15.11 -30.05
CA PRO A 450 21.86 -14.70 -30.60
C PRO A 450 21.96 -15.19 -32.05
N GLY A 451 21.77 -14.31 -33.04
CA GLY A 451 22.02 -14.70 -34.44
C GLY A 451 21.33 -13.93 -35.55
N THR A 452 20.25 -13.16 -35.32
CA THR A 452 19.64 -12.37 -36.40
C THR A 452 20.22 -10.96 -36.43
N LYS A 453 21.42 -10.83 -37.01
CA LYS A 453 21.75 -9.62 -37.77
C LYS A 453 20.75 -9.57 -38.93
N LYS A 454 19.83 -8.61 -38.93
CA LYS A 454 19.22 -8.13 -40.17
C LYS A 454 20.01 -6.95 -40.66
#